data_AF-A0A3M6K7W4-F1
#
_entry.id   AF-A0A3M6K7W4-F1
#
_cell.length_a   1.000
_cell.length_b   1.000
_cell.length_c   1.000
_cell.angle_alpha   90.00
_cell.angle_beta   90.00
_cell.angle_gamma   90.00
#
_symmetry.space_group_name_H-M   'P 1'
#
loop_
_entity.id
_entity.type
_entity.pdbx_description
1 polymer ?
#
loop_
_entity_poly.entity_id
_entity_poly.type
_entity_poly.pdbx_seq_one_letter_code
_entity_poly.pdbx_strand_id
1 'polypeptide(L)'
;MIEPIEWKPYQGEKVCVNTIIRGGKKIQEWQFYEDRVKAVPRGNAYCIGNGPSRKGFDLSLLRDTGQLYGCNALYRDILPDFIFSVDAKMTAQMIKDEVGLKTIHYAPSLEVNRDKTKMLHLIPNNPHWISGNTAFWTAGVHGHRNIYLIGYDFREYGAGELNNIYQDTPNYGERNADTIFDGWLKQFRHMIKLRPYINFTVVHDNPPEYLHHLQTGTDLGNTKVISYKELETVLASSKA
;
A
#
# COMPACT_ATOMS: atom_id res chain seq x y z
N MET A 1 9.27 -20.60 10.13
CA MET A 1 9.50 -20.36 8.68
C MET A 1 8.24 -19.71 8.14
N ILE A 2 8.33 -18.64 7.33
CA ILE A 2 7.14 -18.04 6.71
C ILE A 2 6.85 -18.83 5.44
N GLU A 3 5.65 -19.39 5.31
CA GLU A 3 5.26 -20.17 4.14
C GLU A 3 4.89 -19.26 2.96
N PRO A 4 5.41 -19.52 1.75
CA PRO A 4 5.00 -18.79 0.55
C PRO A 4 3.51 -18.94 0.23
N ILE A 5 2.89 -17.85 -0.19
CA ILE A 5 1.51 -17.82 -0.68
C ILE A 5 1.50 -18.24 -2.16
N GLU A 6 0.88 -19.37 -2.46
CA GLU A 6 0.54 -19.73 -3.85
C GLU A 6 -0.41 -18.67 -4.43
N TRP A 7 -0.02 -18.03 -5.54
CA TRP A 7 -0.87 -17.01 -6.16
C TRP A 7 -2.05 -17.68 -6.87
N LYS A 8 -3.26 -17.24 -6.53
CA LYS A 8 -4.51 -17.57 -7.23
C LYS A 8 -5.31 -16.27 -7.42
N PRO A 9 -6.06 -16.13 -8.52
CA PRO A 9 -6.96 -15.00 -8.70
C PRO A 9 -7.93 -14.89 -7.51
N TYR A 10 -7.98 -13.72 -6.88
CA TYR A 10 -8.88 -13.47 -5.76
C TYR A 10 -10.34 -13.49 -6.24
N GLN A 11 -11.19 -14.23 -5.53
CA GLN A 11 -12.62 -14.37 -5.87
C GLN A 11 -13.53 -13.64 -4.86
N GLY A 12 -12.96 -13.18 -3.75
CA GLY A 12 -13.72 -12.75 -2.57
C GLY A 12 -13.36 -13.56 -1.32
N GLU A 13 -13.90 -13.15 -0.18
CA GLU A 13 -13.65 -13.81 1.11
C GLU A 13 -14.83 -13.69 2.07
N LYS A 14 -14.88 -14.58 3.08
CA LYS A 14 -15.81 -14.45 4.20
C LYS A 14 -15.21 -13.56 5.29
N VAL A 15 -15.96 -12.54 5.69
CA VAL A 15 -15.56 -11.60 6.73
C VAL A 15 -16.56 -11.66 7.88
N CYS A 16 -16.06 -11.65 9.11
CA CYS A 16 -16.87 -11.44 10.30
C CYS A 16 -17.34 -9.98 10.32
N VAL A 17 -18.63 -9.73 10.10
CA VAL A 17 -19.21 -8.38 10.06
C VAL A 17 -19.66 -7.90 11.44
N ASN A 18 -19.96 -8.82 12.34
CA ASN A 18 -20.41 -8.49 13.69
C ASN A 18 -19.93 -9.54 14.70
N THR A 19 -19.56 -9.10 15.90
CA THR A 19 -19.26 -9.97 17.04
C THR A 19 -20.12 -9.52 18.21
N ILE A 20 -21.08 -10.36 18.58
CA ILE A 20 -22.05 -10.11 19.64
C ILE A 20 -21.67 -10.94 20.85
N ILE A 21 -21.57 -10.31 22.02
CA ILE A 21 -21.45 -11.01 23.30
C ILE A 21 -22.82 -10.97 23.98
N ARG A 22 -23.49 -12.12 24.08
CA ARG A 22 -24.81 -12.24 24.73
C ARG A 22 -24.82 -13.42 25.69
N GLY A 23 -25.13 -13.16 26.95
CA GLY A 23 -25.16 -14.20 28.00
C GLY A 23 -23.83 -14.94 28.16
N GLY A 24 -22.69 -14.23 28.02
CA GLY A 24 -21.35 -14.82 28.09
C GLY A 24 -20.91 -15.62 26.85
N LYS A 25 -21.75 -15.73 25.81
CA LYS A 25 -21.39 -16.42 24.55
C LYS A 25 -21.01 -15.42 23.46
N LYS A 26 -19.93 -15.73 22.73
CA LYS A 26 -19.51 -15.01 21.53
C LYS A 26 -20.27 -15.56 20.32
N ILE A 27 -21.03 -14.71 19.65
CA ILE A 27 -21.76 -15.00 18.41
C ILE A 27 -21.13 -14.16 17.30
N GLN A 28 -20.79 -14.78 16.18
CA GLN A 28 -20.19 -14.09 15.04
C GLN A 28 -21.08 -14.19 13.81
N GLU A 29 -21.35 -13.05 13.19
CA GLU A 29 -22.07 -12.97 11.93
C GLU A 29 -21.05 -12.82 10.80
N TRP A 30 -21.22 -13.64 9.76
CA TRP A 30 -20.27 -13.73 8.65
C TRP A 30 -20.98 -13.39 7.34
N GLN A 31 -20.31 -12.61 6.50
CA GLN A 31 -20.79 -12.28 5.16
C GLN A 31 -19.70 -12.59 4.13
N PHE A 32 -20.10 -13.08 2.96
CA PHE A 32 -19.20 -13.23 1.83
C PHE A 32 -19.13 -11.91 1.05
N TYR A 33 -17.92 -11.46 0.79
CA TYR A 33 -17.61 -10.29 -0.03
C TYR A 33 -16.98 -10.76 -1.33
N GLU A 34 -17.71 -10.63 -2.44
CA GLU A 34 -17.18 -10.91 -3.77
C GLU A 34 -16.10 -9.90 -4.18
N ASP A 35 -15.13 -10.34 -4.99
CA ASP A 35 -14.26 -9.40 -5.70
C ASP A 35 -15.04 -8.65 -6.78
N ARG A 36 -15.50 -7.45 -6.42
CA ARG A 36 -16.19 -6.54 -7.35
C ARG A 36 -15.24 -5.80 -8.28
N VAL A 37 -13.95 -5.73 -7.95
CA VAL A 37 -12.96 -4.98 -8.71
C VAL A 37 -12.42 -5.82 -9.86
N LYS A 38 -12.21 -7.13 -9.63
CA LYS A 38 -11.71 -8.09 -10.63
C LYS A 38 -10.47 -7.55 -11.35
N ALA A 39 -9.56 -6.98 -10.57
CA ALA A 39 -8.40 -6.27 -11.10
C ALA A 39 -7.51 -7.21 -11.92
N VAL A 40 -7.15 -6.78 -13.12
CA VAL A 40 -6.18 -7.46 -13.98
C VAL A 40 -4.87 -6.67 -13.94
N PRO A 41 -3.72 -7.32 -13.70
CA PRO A 41 -2.45 -6.62 -13.58
C PRO A 41 -1.98 -6.16 -14.97
N ARG A 42 -1.61 -4.88 -15.09
CA ARG A 42 -0.99 -4.29 -16.28
C ARG A 42 0.39 -3.75 -15.92
N GLY A 43 1.40 -4.19 -16.67
CA GLY A 43 2.77 -3.72 -16.51
C GLY A 43 3.29 -3.84 -15.07
N ASN A 44 4.08 -2.86 -14.65
CA ASN A 44 4.59 -2.79 -13.28
C ASN A 44 3.51 -2.32 -12.31
N ALA A 45 3.59 -2.73 -11.04
CA ALA A 45 2.86 -2.06 -9.97
C ALA A 45 3.73 -0.97 -9.37
N TYR A 46 3.24 0.26 -9.36
CA TYR A 46 3.85 1.39 -8.70
C TYR A 46 3.10 1.69 -7.41
N CYS A 47 3.62 1.19 -6.29
CA CYS A 47 3.10 1.48 -4.97
C CYS A 47 3.71 2.80 -4.49
N ILE A 48 2.86 3.77 -4.16
CA ILE A 48 3.26 5.15 -3.87
C ILE A 48 2.89 5.46 -2.41
N GLY A 49 3.91 5.54 -1.57
CA GLY A 49 3.84 5.99 -0.18
C GLY A 49 3.93 7.50 -0.07
N ASN A 50 3.89 8.02 1.16
CA ASN A 50 3.87 9.46 1.44
C ASN A 50 5.19 9.98 2.02
N GLY A 51 6.24 9.17 1.95
CA GLY A 51 7.57 9.55 2.40
C GLY A 51 8.20 10.64 1.51
N PRO A 52 9.02 11.54 2.08
CA PRO A 52 9.71 12.59 1.36
C PRO A 52 10.65 12.11 0.25
N SER A 53 11.11 10.85 0.22
CA SER A 53 12.04 10.41 -0.84
C SER A 53 11.49 10.52 -2.25
N ARG A 54 10.16 10.59 -2.44
CA ARG A 54 9.56 10.83 -3.77
C ARG A 54 9.39 12.31 -4.13
N LYS A 55 9.82 13.23 -3.28
CA LYS A 55 9.64 14.66 -3.51
C LYS A 55 10.36 15.08 -4.80
N GLY A 56 9.64 15.77 -5.68
CA GLY A 56 10.19 16.26 -6.95
C GLY A 56 10.12 15.27 -8.10
N PHE A 57 9.74 14.01 -7.87
CA PHE A 57 9.52 13.04 -8.94
C PHE A 57 8.11 13.19 -9.54
N ASP A 58 8.02 13.24 -10.87
CA ASP A 58 6.75 13.30 -11.58
C ASP A 58 6.07 11.92 -11.64
N LEU A 59 5.06 11.73 -10.79
CA LEU A 59 4.28 10.49 -10.73
C LEU A 59 3.46 10.20 -12.00
N SER A 60 3.24 11.19 -12.86
CA SER A 60 2.49 10.99 -14.11
C SER A 60 3.21 10.07 -15.09
N LEU A 61 4.55 10.04 -15.03
CA LEU A 61 5.42 9.21 -15.87
C LEU A 61 5.17 7.70 -15.71
N LEU A 62 4.53 7.29 -14.62
CA LEU A 62 4.28 5.90 -14.25
C LEU A 62 3.06 5.29 -14.98
N ARG A 63 2.12 6.12 -15.45
CA ARG A 63 0.81 5.67 -15.95
C ARG A 63 0.91 4.78 -17.19
N ASP A 64 1.84 5.10 -18.09
CA ASP A 64 1.96 4.42 -19.37
C ASP A 64 2.47 2.97 -19.21
N THR A 65 3.27 2.71 -18.18
CA THR A 65 4.04 1.47 -18.03
C THR A 65 3.54 0.56 -16.91
N GLY A 66 2.48 0.96 -16.20
CA GLY A 66 1.97 0.18 -15.08
C GLY A 66 0.75 0.76 -14.38
N GLN A 67 0.37 0.13 -13.27
CA GLN A 67 -0.76 0.53 -12.42
C GLN A 67 -0.29 1.20 -11.13
N LEU A 68 -1.01 2.22 -10.71
CA LEU A 68 -0.70 3.03 -9.54
C LEU A 68 -1.52 2.54 -8.34
N TYR A 69 -0.82 2.26 -7.24
CA TYR A 69 -1.39 1.90 -5.96
C TYR A 69 -0.98 2.95 -4.94
N GLY A 70 -1.90 3.80 -4.51
CA GLY A 70 -1.62 4.94 -3.63
C GLY A 70 -2.30 4.83 -2.28
N CYS A 71 -1.93 5.66 -1.31
CA CYS A 71 -2.63 5.66 -0.03
C CYS A 71 -2.91 7.04 0.54
N ASN A 72 -4.00 7.11 1.32
CA ASN A 72 -4.39 8.26 2.12
C ASN A 72 -4.36 9.55 1.30
N ALA A 73 -3.63 10.59 1.72
CA ALA A 73 -3.64 11.91 1.06
C ALA A 73 -3.05 11.96 -0.36
N LEU A 74 -2.58 10.85 -0.94
CA LEU A 74 -2.04 10.86 -2.32
C LEU A 74 -3.03 11.41 -3.36
N TYR A 75 -4.34 11.21 -3.18
CA TYR A 75 -5.38 11.71 -4.10
C TYR A 75 -5.36 13.23 -4.28
N ARG A 76 -4.72 13.97 -3.39
CA ARG A 76 -4.59 15.43 -3.47
C ARG A 76 -3.61 15.86 -4.57
N ASP A 77 -2.63 15.01 -4.89
CA ASP A 77 -1.65 15.26 -5.94
C ASP A 77 -1.99 14.49 -7.22
N ILE A 78 -2.39 13.22 -7.07
CA ILE A 78 -2.67 12.33 -8.19
C ILE A 78 -3.68 11.26 -7.78
N LEU A 79 -4.68 10.99 -8.64
CA LEU A 79 -5.58 9.85 -8.46
C LEU A 79 -4.90 8.57 -8.98
N PRO A 80 -4.57 7.59 -8.11
CA PRO A 80 -4.04 6.29 -8.54
C PRO A 80 -5.17 5.42 -9.13
N ASP A 81 -4.83 4.26 -9.70
CA ASP A 81 -5.82 3.27 -10.15
C ASP A 81 -6.52 2.61 -8.94
N PHE A 82 -5.77 2.43 -7.85
CA PHE A 82 -6.24 1.89 -6.59
C PHE A 82 -5.74 2.75 -5.43
N ILE A 83 -6.64 3.18 -4.54
CA ILE A 83 -6.28 3.95 -3.35
C ILE A 83 -6.70 3.25 -2.06
N PHE A 84 -5.88 3.37 -1.03
CA PHE A 84 -6.09 2.69 0.25
C PHE A 84 -6.21 3.69 1.41
N SER A 85 -7.18 3.46 2.30
CA SER A 85 -7.22 4.08 3.62
C SER A 85 -7.62 3.06 4.69
N VAL A 86 -6.85 2.99 5.78
CA VAL A 86 -7.13 2.08 6.88
C VAL A 86 -7.53 2.79 8.17
N ASP A 87 -7.17 4.07 8.32
CA ASP A 87 -7.58 4.88 9.47
C ASP A 87 -8.94 5.54 9.25
N ALA A 88 -9.76 5.58 10.29
CA ALA A 88 -11.15 6.04 10.20
C ALA A 88 -11.26 7.53 9.83
N LYS A 89 -10.33 8.37 10.29
CA LYS A 89 -10.36 9.82 10.01
C LYS A 89 -10.06 10.11 8.54
N MET A 90 -9.01 9.51 7.98
CA MET A 90 -8.69 9.60 6.56
C MET A 90 -9.80 8.99 5.71
N THR A 91 -10.29 7.81 6.09
CA THR A 91 -11.37 7.15 5.34
C THR A 91 -12.62 8.02 5.26
N ALA A 92 -13.05 8.60 6.39
CA ALA A 92 -14.17 9.54 6.43
C ALA A 92 -13.93 10.79 5.57
N GLN A 93 -12.71 11.34 5.59
CA GLN A 93 -12.34 12.49 4.75
C GLN A 93 -12.40 12.13 3.26
N MET A 94 -11.87 10.98 2.86
CA MET A 94 -11.87 10.53 1.46
C MET A 94 -13.29 10.21 0.95
N ILE A 95 -14.17 9.70 1.81
CA ILE A 95 -15.61 9.56 1.50
C ILE A 95 -16.22 10.95 1.25
N LYS A 96 -15.94 11.93 2.13
CA LYS A 96 -16.43 13.30 1.98
C LYS A 96 -15.94 13.95 0.68
N ASP A 97 -14.70 13.64 0.28
CA ASP A 97 -14.09 14.15 -0.96
C ASP A 97 -14.46 13.32 -2.20
N GLU A 98 -15.37 12.34 -2.05
CA GLU A 98 -15.90 11.46 -3.09
C GLU A 98 -14.79 10.71 -3.86
N VAL A 99 -13.71 10.35 -3.18
CA VAL A 99 -12.55 9.71 -3.82
C VAL A 99 -12.93 8.36 -4.42
N GLY A 100 -13.77 7.58 -3.73
CA GLY A 100 -14.25 6.28 -4.21
C GLY A 100 -15.18 6.34 -5.43
N LEU A 101 -15.65 7.52 -5.85
CA LEU A 101 -16.34 7.69 -7.15
C LEU A 101 -15.35 7.91 -8.30
N LYS A 102 -14.11 8.30 -7.99
CA LYS A 102 -13.09 8.73 -8.96
C LYS A 102 -12.03 7.64 -9.19
N THR A 103 -11.85 6.73 -8.23
CA THR A 103 -10.92 5.62 -8.28
C THR A 103 -11.38 4.48 -7.37
N ILE A 104 -10.81 3.28 -7.53
CA ILE A 104 -11.11 2.15 -6.66
C ILE A 104 -10.53 2.39 -5.28
N HIS A 105 -11.41 2.63 -4.31
CA HIS A 105 -11.02 2.89 -2.93
C HIS A 105 -11.17 1.64 -2.07
N TYR A 106 -10.04 1.06 -1.66
CA TYR A 106 -9.95 -0.07 -0.74
C TYR A 106 -9.85 0.36 0.72
N ALA A 107 -10.58 -0.34 1.58
CA ALA A 107 -10.61 -0.12 3.02
C ALA A 107 -10.80 -1.44 3.81
N PRO A 108 -10.47 -1.47 5.11
CA PRO A 108 -10.74 -2.62 5.96
C PRO A 108 -12.24 -2.84 6.13
N SER A 109 -12.63 -4.09 6.42
CA SER A 109 -14.04 -4.47 6.56
C SER A 109 -14.83 -3.60 7.54
N LEU A 110 -14.19 -3.15 8.62
CA LEU A 110 -14.82 -2.25 9.58
C LEU A 110 -15.32 -0.96 8.92
N GLU A 111 -14.51 -0.36 8.04
CA GLU A 111 -14.87 0.87 7.35
C GLU A 111 -15.85 0.60 6.20
N VAL A 112 -15.70 -0.51 5.46
CA VAL A 112 -16.69 -0.94 4.45
C VAL A 112 -18.07 -1.17 5.06
N ASN A 113 -18.13 -1.74 6.27
CA ASN A 113 -19.38 -1.97 7.00
C ASN A 113 -20.02 -0.66 7.48
N ARG A 114 -19.20 0.35 7.80
CA ARG A 114 -19.66 1.68 8.22
C ARG A 114 -20.09 2.55 7.04
N ASP A 115 -19.56 2.27 5.85
CA ASP A 115 -19.84 3.03 4.64
C ASP A 115 -21.29 2.81 4.14
N LYS A 116 -22.09 3.87 4.31
CA LYS A 116 -23.47 3.94 3.81
C LYS A 116 -23.53 4.31 2.32
N THR A 117 -22.46 4.89 1.78
CA THR A 117 -22.37 5.36 0.38
C THR A 117 -22.04 4.24 -0.59
N LYS A 118 -21.47 3.12 -0.09
CA LYS A 118 -21.04 1.95 -0.86
C LYS A 118 -19.91 2.23 -1.86
N MET A 119 -19.17 3.32 -1.65
CA MET A 119 -17.99 3.69 -2.42
C MET A 119 -16.76 2.84 -2.09
N LEU A 120 -16.72 2.24 -0.89
CA LEU A 120 -15.57 1.46 -0.45
C LEU A 120 -15.59 0.00 -0.96
N HIS A 121 -14.39 -0.51 -1.24
CA HIS A 121 -14.10 -1.90 -1.58
C HIS A 121 -13.33 -2.54 -0.43
N LEU A 122 -13.53 -3.84 -0.20
CA LEU A 122 -12.81 -4.59 0.83
C LEU A 122 -11.36 -4.81 0.38
N ILE A 123 -10.39 -4.48 1.23
CA ILE A 123 -8.99 -4.90 1.02
C ILE A 123 -8.94 -6.44 0.97
N PRO A 124 -8.48 -7.03 -0.14
CA PRO A 124 -8.56 -8.47 -0.32
C PRO A 124 -7.56 -9.20 0.59
N ASN A 125 -8.03 -10.23 1.29
CA ASN A 125 -7.28 -11.00 2.30
C ASN A 125 -6.54 -10.07 3.28
N ASN A 126 -7.26 -9.09 3.84
CA ASN A 126 -6.65 -7.96 4.55
C ASN A 126 -5.64 -8.40 5.63
N PRO A 127 -4.34 -8.03 5.51
CA PRO A 127 -3.31 -8.44 6.46
C PRO A 127 -3.27 -7.57 7.72
N HIS A 128 -4.19 -6.60 7.84
CA HIS A 128 -4.27 -5.60 8.91
C HIS A 128 -2.99 -4.75 9.03
N TRP A 129 -2.44 -4.37 7.88
CA TRP A 129 -1.24 -3.53 7.77
C TRP A 129 -1.60 -2.06 7.55
N ILE A 130 -0.60 -1.19 7.61
CA ILE A 130 -0.77 0.24 7.30
C ILE A 130 -1.16 0.45 5.83
N SER A 131 -1.83 1.57 5.49
CA SER A 131 -2.35 1.83 4.13
C SER A 131 -1.28 1.70 3.03
N GLY A 132 -0.05 2.16 3.28
CA GLY A 132 1.05 2.00 2.33
C GLY A 132 1.40 0.54 2.10
N ASN A 133 1.40 -0.29 3.14
CA ASN A 133 1.76 -1.70 3.00
C ASN A 133 0.60 -2.54 2.46
N THR A 134 -0.65 -2.13 2.68
CA THR A 134 -1.81 -2.74 2.01
C THR A 134 -1.80 -2.51 0.50
N ALA A 135 -1.16 -1.43 0.02
CA ALA A 135 -1.01 -1.15 -1.41
C ALA A 135 -0.17 -2.24 -2.10
N PHE A 136 1.04 -2.53 -1.61
CA PHE A 136 1.87 -3.59 -2.20
C PHE A 136 1.32 -5.00 -1.92
N TRP A 137 0.62 -5.21 -0.80
CA TRP A 137 -0.09 -6.45 -0.54
C TRP A 137 -1.11 -6.72 -1.66
N THR A 138 -1.94 -5.73 -1.95
CA THR A 138 -3.02 -5.82 -2.92
C THR A 138 -2.50 -5.91 -4.35
N ALA A 139 -1.41 -5.21 -4.69
CA ALA A 139 -0.71 -5.42 -5.96
C ALA A 139 -0.26 -6.87 -6.16
N GLY A 140 0.22 -7.53 -5.09
CA GLY A 140 0.53 -8.96 -5.11
C GLY A 140 -0.72 -9.86 -5.26
N VAL A 141 -1.86 -9.46 -4.67
CA VAL A 141 -3.15 -10.15 -4.88
C VAL A 141 -3.61 -10.03 -6.34
N HIS A 142 -3.55 -8.83 -6.91
CA HIS A 142 -3.89 -8.58 -8.32
C HIS A 142 -2.98 -9.34 -9.29
N GLY A 143 -1.81 -9.79 -8.83
CA GLY A 143 -0.95 -10.70 -9.57
C GLY A 143 0.24 -10.05 -10.25
N HIS A 144 0.62 -8.82 -9.88
CA HIS A 144 1.86 -8.24 -10.35
C HIS A 144 3.08 -9.08 -9.93
N ARG A 145 4.10 -9.07 -10.79
CA ARG A 145 5.40 -9.74 -10.54
C ARG A 145 6.54 -8.76 -10.29
N ASN A 146 6.35 -7.49 -10.66
CA ASN A 146 7.30 -6.41 -10.41
C ASN A 146 6.56 -5.30 -9.66
N ILE A 147 7.00 -5.03 -8.43
CA ILE A 147 6.43 -4.00 -7.56
C ILE A 147 7.52 -2.98 -7.24
N TYR A 148 7.27 -1.72 -7.56
CA TYR A 148 8.12 -0.58 -7.23
C TYR A 148 7.52 0.15 -6.04
N LEU A 149 8.36 0.44 -5.05
CA LEU A 149 8.02 1.13 -3.82
C LEU A 149 8.60 2.55 -3.87
N ILE A 150 7.75 3.53 -4.13
CA ILE A 150 8.08 4.94 -4.33
C ILE A 150 7.62 5.71 -3.08
N GLY A 151 8.50 6.44 -2.40
CA GLY A 151 8.16 7.14 -1.15
C GLY A 151 7.95 6.22 0.06
N TYR A 152 8.63 5.06 0.08
CA TYR A 152 8.61 4.09 1.19
C TYR A 152 9.88 4.21 2.04
N ASP A 153 9.90 5.25 2.87
CA ASP A 153 11.11 5.58 3.62
C ASP A 153 11.26 4.73 4.88
N PHE A 154 10.14 4.23 5.44
CA PHE A 154 10.11 3.48 6.71
C PHE A 154 10.77 4.22 7.89
N ARG A 155 10.82 5.55 7.85
CA ARG A 155 11.31 6.38 8.95
C ARG A 155 10.70 7.77 8.95
N GLU A 156 10.92 8.47 10.05
CA GLU A 156 11.03 9.94 10.10
C GLU A 156 12.52 10.32 10.06
N TYR A 157 12.80 11.54 9.61
CA TYR A 157 14.11 12.15 9.40
C TYR A 157 14.49 13.17 10.49
N GLY A 158 13.58 13.50 11.42
CA GLY A 158 13.86 14.36 12.57
C GLY A 158 13.04 15.65 12.62
N ALA A 159 13.27 16.43 13.68
CA ALA A 159 12.64 17.74 13.87
C ALA A 159 13.16 18.75 12.85
N GLY A 160 12.25 19.54 12.25
CA GLY A 160 12.57 20.50 11.19
C GLY A 160 12.78 19.90 9.80
N GLU A 161 12.77 18.56 9.69
CA GLU A 161 12.84 17.83 8.43
C GLU A 161 11.44 17.54 7.88
N LEU A 162 11.36 17.32 6.57
CA LEU A 162 10.12 16.86 5.94
C LEU A 162 9.95 15.36 6.17
N ASN A 163 9.10 14.96 7.10
CA ASN A 163 8.90 13.55 7.46
C ASN A 163 7.79 12.86 6.65
N ASN A 164 6.88 13.65 6.09
CA ASN A 164 5.81 13.21 5.23
C ASN A 164 5.46 14.33 4.26
N ILE A 165 5.20 14.02 2.99
CA ILE A 165 4.85 15.04 1.99
C ILE A 165 3.59 15.84 2.38
N TYR A 166 2.70 15.25 3.17
CA TYR A 166 1.47 15.88 3.64
C TYR A 166 1.53 16.36 5.08
N GLN A 167 2.71 16.40 5.71
CA GLN A 167 2.86 16.94 7.07
C GLN A 167 2.23 18.34 7.17
N ASP A 168 1.58 18.61 8.29
CA ASP A 168 0.85 19.86 8.60
C ASP A 168 -0.37 20.14 7.72
N THR A 169 -0.94 19.11 7.09
CA THR A 169 -2.22 19.18 6.35
C THR A 169 -3.33 18.43 7.09
N PRO A 170 -4.62 18.57 6.70
CA PRO A 170 -5.70 17.84 7.37
C PRO A 170 -5.46 16.33 7.45
N ASN A 171 -5.66 15.76 8.65
CA ASN A 171 -5.37 14.37 9.04
C ASN A 171 -3.87 13.97 9.04
N TYR A 172 -2.97 14.93 8.89
CA TYR A 172 -1.52 14.76 8.97
C TYR A 172 -0.95 15.83 9.89
N GLY A 173 -0.83 15.48 11.16
CA GLY A 173 -0.23 16.37 12.15
C GLY A 173 1.28 16.54 11.97
N GLU A 174 1.83 17.39 12.82
CA GLU A 174 3.26 17.63 12.96
C GLU A 174 4.04 16.33 13.19
N ARG A 175 5.25 16.27 12.64
CA ARG A 175 6.17 15.12 12.72
C ARG A 175 7.57 15.64 13.01
N ASN A 176 8.17 15.15 14.08
CA ASN A 176 9.47 15.60 14.56
C ASN A 176 10.35 14.44 15.05
N ALA A 177 9.90 13.19 14.93
CA ALA A 177 10.68 12.06 15.41
C ALA A 177 11.79 11.73 14.42
N ASP A 178 12.77 10.96 14.87
CA ASP A 178 13.79 10.34 14.01
C ASP A 178 13.66 8.80 14.06
N THR A 179 12.41 8.35 14.10
CA THR A 179 12.06 6.95 14.35
C THR A 179 12.11 6.14 13.06
N ILE A 180 12.82 5.00 13.08
CA ILE A 180 12.63 3.94 12.09
C ILE A 180 11.35 3.18 12.44
N PHE A 181 10.44 3.06 11.48
CA PHE A 181 9.18 2.37 11.64
C PHE A 181 9.35 0.85 11.51
N ASP A 182 10.00 0.23 12.49
CA ASP A 182 10.32 -1.21 12.49
C ASP A 182 9.10 -2.10 12.24
N GLY A 183 7.93 -1.73 12.76
CA GLY A 183 6.67 -2.45 12.51
C GLY A 183 6.28 -2.44 11.03
N TRP A 184 6.44 -1.32 10.34
CA TRP A 184 6.10 -1.17 8.92
C TRP A 184 7.15 -1.86 8.05
N LEU A 185 8.42 -1.73 8.41
CA LEU A 185 9.51 -2.42 7.73
C LEU A 185 9.36 -3.94 7.88
N LYS A 186 9.01 -4.44 9.07
CA LYS A 186 8.76 -5.86 9.32
C LYS A 186 7.64 -6.43 8.44
N GLN A 187 6.55 -5.68 8.23
CA GLN A 187 5.48 -6.08 7.31
C GLN A 187 5.98 -6.24 5.87
N PHE A 188 6.80 -5.30 5.39
CA PHE A 188 7.42 -5.42 4.07
C PHE A 188 8.36 -6.64 3.99
N ARG A 189 9.19 -6.87 5.03
CA ARG A 189 10.05 -8.06 5.14
C ARG A 189 9.27 -9.37 5.13
N HIS A 190 8.07 -9.39 5.72
CA HIS A 190 7.19 -10.55 5.63
C HIS A 190 6.67 -10.74 4.20
N MET A 191 6.25 -9.66 3.54
CA MET A 191 5.75 -9.70 2.15
C MET A 191 6.77 -10.31 1.18
N ILE A 192 8.04 -9.93 1.32
CA ILE A 192 9.15 -10.49 0.53
C ILE A 192 9.17 -12.03 0.59
N LYS A 193 8.98 -12.59 1.79
CA LYS A 193 9.00 -14.05 2.04
C LYS A 193 7.68 -14.73 1.68
N LEU A 194 6.55 -14.05 1.90
CA LEU A 194 5.23 -14.55 1.53
C LEU A 194 5.07 -14.67 0.01
N ARG A 195 5.80 -13.86 -0.78
CA ARG A 195 5.68 -13.86 -2.25
C ARG A 195 7.06 -13.85 -2.91
N PRO A 196 7.81 -14.97 -2.84
CA PRO A 196 9.16 -15.07 -3.40
C PRO A 196 9.21 -14.90 -4.92
N TYR A 197 8.08 -15.06 -5.62
CA TYR A 197 7.92 -14.87 -7.06
C TYR A 197 7.70 -13.41 -7.49
N ILE A 198 7.69 -12.46 -6.56
CA ILE A 198 7.57 -11.03 -6.86
C ILE A 198 8.93 -10.37 -6.63
N ASN A 199 9.36 -9.56 -7.60
CA ASN A 199 10.49 -8.66 -7.48
C ASN A 199 10.03 -7.33 -6.86
N PHE A 200 10.63 -6.95 -5.74
CA PHE A 200 10.41 -5.68 -5.06
C PHE A 200 11.57 -4.73 -5.32
N THR A 201 11.27 -3.53 -5.80
CA THR A 201 12.26 -2.48 -6.06
C THR A 201 11.93 -1.25 -5.22
N VAL A 202 12.76 -0.92 -4.24
CA VAL A 202 12.64 0.35 -3.49
C VAL A 202 13.32 1.46 -4.27
N VAL A 203 12.64 2.59 -4.44
CA VAL A 203 13.16 3.74 -5.18
C VAL A 203 13.54 4.85 -4.20
N HIS A 204 14.84 5.14 -4.10
CA HIS A 204 15.38 6.09 -3.14
C HIS A 204 16.76 6.59 -3.59
N ASP A 205 16.98 7.91 -3.69
CA ASP A 205 18.25 8.47 -4.18
C ASP A 205 19.40 8.39 -3.18
N ASN A 206 19.10 8.50 -1.88
CA ASN A 206 20.09 8.37 -0.80
C ASN A 206 19.63 7.40 0.31
N PRO A 207 19.50 6.09 0.00
CA PRO A 207 18.87 5.13 0.90
C PRO A 207 19.65 4.99 2.22
N PRO A 208 18.98 5.02 3.39
CA PRO A 208 19.62 4.63 4.64
C PRO A 208 20.02 3.15 4.63
N GLU A 209 21.02 2.80 5.44
CA GLU A 209 21.66 1.47 5.47
C GLU A 209 20.66 0.31 5.54
N TYR A 210 19.58 0.43 6.33
CA TYR A 210 18.61 -0.65 6.47
C TYR A 210 17.84 -1.00 5.19
N LEU A 211 17.76 -0.09 4.21
CA LEU A 211 17.17 -0.37 2.90
C LEU A 211 18.08 -1.23 2.01
N HIS A 212 19.37 -1.32 2.32
CA HIS A 212 20.27 -2.30 1.70
C HIS A 212 20.16 -3.69 2.35
N HIS A 213 19.50 -3.78 3.51
CA HIS A 213 19.35 -5.01 4.30
C HIS A 213 17.86 -5.35 4.52
N LEU A 214 17.10 -5.37 3.43
CA LEU A 214 15.68 -5.69 3.46
C LEU A 214 15.43 -7.16 3.81
N GLN A 215 16.26 -8.06 3.30
CA GLN A 215 16.10 -9.49 3.55
C GLN A 215 16.80 -9.91 4.85
N THR A 216 16.04 -10.56 5.74
CA THR A 216 16.55 -11.04 7.03
C THR A 216 16.44 -12.56 7.11
N GLY A 217 17.51 -13.24 7.51
CA GLY A 217 17.56 -14.69 7.73
C GLY A 217 17.62 -15.56 6.46
N THR A 218 17.01 -15.15 5.35
CA THR A 218 17.10 -15.83 4.06
C THR A 218 17.11 -14.79 2.95
N ASP A 219 18.07 -14.91 2.04
CA ASP A 219 18.15 -14.11 0.83
C ASP A 219 17.50 -14.88 -0.33
N LEU A 220 16.41 -14.31 -0.85
CA LEU A 220 15.61 -14.79 -1.96
C LEU A 220 15.99 -14.09 -3.28
N GLY A 221 16.90 -13.13 -3.26
CA GLY A 221 17.34 -12.37 -4.44
C GLY A 221 16.25 -11.51 -5.10
N ASN A 222 15.10 -11.31 -4.46
CA ASN A 222 13.92 -10.66 -5.06
C ASN A 222 13.69 -9.22 -4.57
N THR A 223 14.74 -8.59 -4.03
CA THR A 223 14.70 -7.19 -3.57
C THR A 223 15.87 -6.41 -4.14
N LYS A 224 15.64 -5.17 -4.59
CA LYS A 224 16.70 -4.23 -4.96
C LYS A 224 16.34 -2.80 -4.57
N VAL A 225 17.35 -1.94 -4.49
CA VAL A 225 17.19 -0.49 -4.34
C VAL A 225 17.74 0.17 -5.60
N ILE A 226 17.02 1.15 -6.14
CA ILE A 226 17.45 1.98 -7.27
C ILE A 226 17.18 3.46 -6.97
N SER A 227 17.89 4.35 -7.64
CA SER A 227 17.62 5.79 -7.67
C SER A 227 16.42 6.14 -8.56
N TYR A 228 15.88 7.35 -8.43
CA TYR A 228 14.84 7.84 -9.34
C TYR A 228 15.34 8.00 -10.78
N LYS A 229 16.62 8.35 -10.97
CA LYS A 229 17.26 8.39 -12.29
C LYS A 229 17.28 7.00 -12.97
N GLU A 230 17.57 5.96 -12.20
CA GLU A 230 17.49 4.58 -12.69
C GLU A 230 16.05 4.16 -12.99
N LEU A 231 15.08 4.60 -12.17
CA LEU A 231 13.66 4.37 -12.45
C LEU A 231 13.25 5.00 -13.79
N GLU A 232 13.64 6.24 -14.07
CA GLU A 232 13.36 6.90 -15.37
C GLU A 232 13.93 6.11 -16.55
N THR A 233 15.11 5.51 -16.39
CA THR A 233 15.71 4.64 -17.42
C THR A 233 14.86 3.39 -17.65
N VAL A 234 14.34 2.78 -16.58
CA VAL A 234 13.38 1.65 -16.66
C VAL A 234 12.11 2.06 -17.39
N LEU A 235 11.56 3.24 -17.08
CA LEU A 235 10.34 3.76 -17.70
C LEU A 235 10.55 4.03 -19.20
N ALA A 236 11.67 4.65 -19.58
CA ALA A 236 12.00 4.91 -20.98
C ALA A 236 12.15 3.60 -21.77
N SER A 237 12.80 2.60 -21.18
CA SER A 237 13.00 1.28 -21.82
C SER A 237 11.70 0.48 -21.97
N SER A 238 10.70 0.76 -21.13
CA SER A 238 9.38 0.10 -21.19
C SER A 238 8.46 0.70 -22.24
N LYS A 239 8.81 1.86 -22.82
CA LYS A 239 8.07 2.56 -23.88
C LYS A 239 8.60 2.28 -25.29
N ALA A 240 9.79 1.67 -25.40
CA ALA A 240 10.42 1.25 -26.65
C ALA A 240 9.91 -0.14 -27.08
#